data_AF-A0A838DZY6-F1
#
_entry.id   AF-A0A838DZY6-F1
#
_cell.length_a   1.000
_cell.length_b   1.000
_cell.length_c   1.000
_cell.angle_alpha   90.00
_cell.angle_beta   90.00
_cell.angle_gamma   90.00
#
_symmetry.space_group_name_H-M   'P 1'
#
loop_
_entity.id
_entity.type
_entity.pdbx_description
1 polymer ?
#
loop_
_entity_poly.entity_id
_entity_poly.type
_entity_poly.pdbx_seq_one_letter_code
_entity_poly.pdbx_strand_id
1 'polypeptide(L)'
;MGLLRRSGDQVLLLLLSVVGAGIAIYLTTVHYAHVPLVCSTTGFIDCARVVSSPYSLVPGTTIPITIPGLAWCVVSAALAIAGLRLLPEHYWVRVAEFAWFLLGIFSALYLVYVELVLLHSLCAWCTALHVIILIMFLVALVHLPRQEPEPELDFADEEAPRVTKSTRNART
;
A
#
# COMPACT_ATOMS: atom_id res chain seq x y z
N MET A 1 18.75 2.83 -22.73
CA MET A 1 17.33 3.28 -22.66
C MET A 1 16.63 2.96 -21.34
N GLY A 2 16.84 1.79 -20.72
CA GLY A 2 16.07 1.38 -19.51
C GLY A 2 16.31 2.21 -18.24
N LEU A 3 17.53 2.72 -18.02
CA LEU A 3 17.87 3.51 -16.82
C LEU A 3 17.16 4.88 -16.79
N LEU A 4 17.12 5.60 -17.92
CA LEU A 4 16.43 6.90 -18.03
C LEU A 4 14.92 6.79 -17.81
N ARG A 5 14.29 5.72 -18.34
CA ARG A 5 12.86 5.46 -18.11
C ARG A 5 12.59 5.19 -16.62
N ARG A 6 13.38 4.28 -16.02
CA ARG A 6 13.26 3.88 -14.61
C ARG A 6 13.42 5.03 -13.61
N SER A 7 14.31 5.98 -13.88
CA SER A 7 14.44 7.18 -13.04
C SER A 7 13.19 8.07 -13.12
N GLY A 8 12.55 8.18 -14.28
CA GLY A 8 11.30 8.92 -14.45
C GLY A 8 10.14 8.29 -13.67
N ASP A 9 10.02 6.96 -13.71
CA ASP A 9 8.94 6.24 -13.05
C ASP A 9 9.03 6.35 -11.52
N GLN A 10 10.24 6.35 -10.94
CA GLN A 10 10.42 6.55 -9.50
C GLN A 10 10.19 7.99 -9.05
N VAL A 11 10.56 8.97 -9.87
CA VAL A 11 10.20 10.38 -9.61
C VAL A 11 8.68 10.54 -9.63
N LEU A 12 7.99 9.89 -10.58
CA LEU A 12 6.53 9.89 -10.65
C LEU A 12 5.91 9.28 -9.39
N LEU A 13 6.38 8.11 -8.94
CA LEU A 13 5.90 7.47 -7.70
C LEU A 13 6.14 8.36 -6.47
N LEU A 14 7.28 9.05 -6.42
CA LEU A 14 7.61 9.97 -5.33
C LEU A 14 6.69 11.20 -5.34
N LEU A 15 6.41 11.78 -6.50
CA LEU A 15 5.45 12.88 -6.61
C LEU A 15 4.05 12.45 -6.19
N LEU A 16 3.59 11.29 -6.68
CA LEU A 16 2.29 10.74 -6.32
C LEU A 16 2.17 10.45 -4.82
N SER A 17 3.24 9.96 -4.18
CA SER A 17 3.22 9.65 -2.74
C SER A 17 3.17 10.91 -1.89
N VAL A 18 3.87 11.97 -2.29
CA VAL A 18 3.80 13.28 -1.62
C VAL A 18 2.39 13.87 -1.74
N VAL A 19 1.77 13.81 -2.92
CA VAL A 19 0.39 14.27 -3.12
C VAL A 19 -0.59 13.44 -2.28
N GLY A 20 -0.46 12.11 -2.30
CA GLY A 20 -1.30 11.21 -1.49
C GLY A 20 -1.16 11.46 0.01
N ALA A 21 0.07 11.68 0.50
CA ALA A 21 0.33 12.04 1.88
C ALA A 21 -0.31 13.38 2.25
N GLY A 22 -0.25 14.39 1.36
CA GLY A 22 -0.93 15.66 1.55
C GLY A 22 -2.44 15.51 1.72
N ILE A 23 -3.08 14.68 0.89
CA ILE A 23 -4.52 14.36 1.00
C ILE A 23 -4.81 13.66 2.32
N ALA A 24 -4.02 12.65 2.70
CA ALA A 24 -4.22 11.89 3.93
C ALA A 24 -4.04 12.77 5.19
N ILE A 25 -3.03 13.65 5.20
CA ILE A 25 -2.82 14.63 6.26
C ILE A 25 -4.01 15.58 6.33
N TYR A 26 -4.43 16.16 5.20
CA TYR A 26 -5.59 17.05 5.14
C TYR A 26 -6.84 16.39 5.72
N LEU A 27 -7.20 15.18 5.28
CA LEU A 27 -8.36 14.45 5.81
C LEU A 27 -8.22 14.13 7.30
N THR A 28 -7.01 13.80 7.75
CA THR A 28 -6.73 13.57 9.18
C THR A 28 -6.95 14.84 9.99
N THR A 29 -6.44 15.99 9.53
CA THR A 29 -6.66 17.28 10.19
C THR A 29 -8.13 17.66 10.23
N VAL A 30 -8.86 17.41 9.13
CA VAL A 30 -10.30 17.66 9.06
C VAL A 30 -11.06 16.80 10.07
N HIS A 31 -10.75 15.51 10.15
CA HIS A 31 -11.41 14.58 11.07
C HIS A 31 -11.19 14.98 12.54
N TYR A 32 -9.96 15.37 12.92
CA TYR A 32 -9.68 15.75 14.31
C TYR A 32 -10.09 17.18 14.65
N ALA A 33 -9.82 18.15 13.78
CA ALA A 33 -10.07 19.57 14.05
C ALA A 33 -11.52 20.01 13.72
N HIS A 34 -12.36 19.10 13.21
CA HIS A 34 -13.76 19.36 12.87
C HIS A 34 -13.96 20.58 11.95
N VAL A 35 -12.94 20.87 11.12
CA VAL A 35 -13.00 21.97 10.15
C VAL A 35 -13.89 21.59 8.97
N PRO A 36 -14.60 22.58 8.37
CA PRO A 36 -15.47 22.33 7.23
C PRO A 36 -14.67 21.78 6.05
N LEU A 37 -15.16 20.69 5.45
CA LEU A 37 -14.52 20.07 4.30
C LEU A 37 -14.64 20.98 3.08
N VAL A 38 -13.53 21.17 2.37
CA VAL A 38 -13.52 21.73 1.02
C VAL A 38 -14.01 20.66 0.03
N CYS A 39 -15.28 20.30 0.11
CA CYS A 39 -15.98 19.35 -0.77
C CYS A 39 -17.50 19.57 -0.65
N SER A 40 -18.25 19.12 -1.65
CA SER A 40 -19.70 19.03 -1.55
C SER A 40 -20.12 18.21 -0.32
N THR A 41 -21.09 18.73 0.41
CA THR A 41 -21.73 18.09 1.58
C THR A 41 -23.19 17.75 1.30
N THR A 42 -23.57 17.70 0.02
CA THR A 42 -24.95 17.49 -0.42
C THR A 42 -24.99 16.61 -1.67
N GLY A 43 -25.94 15.67 -1.71
CA GLY A 43 -26.17 14.80 -2.87
C GLY A 43 -25.29 13.54 -2.86
N PHE A 44 -24.93 13.04 -4.05
CA PHE A 44 -24.16 11.80 -4.19
C PHE A 44 -22.68 11.96 -3.80
N ILE A 45 -22.11 13.16 -3.99
CA ILE A 45 -20.76 13.49 -3.54
C ILE A 45 -20.90 14.22 -2.20
N ASP A 46 -20.73 13.47 -1.12
CA ASP A 46 -20.83 13.96 0.25
C ASP A 46 -19.63 13.45 1.06
N CYS A 47 -18.56 14.24 1.03
CA CYS A 47 -17.34 13.91 1.77
C CYS A 47 -17.55 13.95 3.29
N ALA A 48 -18.46 14.81 3.78
CA ALA A 48 -18.73 14.94 5.22
C ALA A 48 -19.35 13.66 5.76
N ARG A 49 -20.36 13.14 5.07
CA ARG A 49 -21.04 11.88 5.44
C ARG A 49 -20.09 10.68 5.45
N VAL A 50 -19.15 10.61 4.51
CA VAL A 50 -18.16 9.51 4.46
C VAL A 50 -17.19 9.60 5.64
N VAL A 51 -16.61 10.79 5.89
CA VAL A 51 -15.59 10.99 6.93
C VAL A 51 -16.17 10.93 8.36
N SER A 52 -17.45 11.18 8.54
CA SER A 52 -18.15 11.04 9.84
C SER A 52 -18.80 9.67 10.04
N SER A 53 -18.76 8.78 9.05
CA SER A 53 -19.41 7.47 9.12
C SER A 53 -18.62 6.51 10.03
N PRO A 54 -19.25 5.46 10.58
CA PRO A 54 -18.51 4.42 11.33
C PRO A 54 -17.48 3.69 10.46
N TYR A 55 -17.59 3.77 9.13
CA TYR A 55 -16.64 3.17 8.19
C TYR A 55 -15.39 4.03 7.94
N SER A 56 -15.36 5.26 8.45
CA SER A 56 -14.13 6.07 8.46
C SER A 56 -13.11 5.56 9.48
N LEU A 57 -13.49 4.56 10.29
CA LEU A 57 -12.65 3.85 11.23
C LEU A 57 -12.28 2.48 10.65
N VAL A 58 -11.06 2.02 10.91
CA VAL A 58 -10.62 0.69 10.52
C VAL A 58 -11.46 -0.35 11.27
N PRO A 59 -12.08 -1.34 10.59
CA PRO A 59 -12.94 -2.34 11.20
C PRO A 59 -12.29 -3.00 12.42
N GLY A 60 -12.93 -2.92 13.59
CA GLY A 60 -12.42 -3.49 14.84
C GLY A 60 -11.44 -2.61 15.62
N THR A 61 -11.13 -1.39 15.18
CA THR A 61 -10.29 -0.43 15.91
C THR A 61 -10.88 0.98 15.91
N THR A 62 -10.42 1.84 16.83
CA THR A 62 -10.80 3.27 16.88
C THR A 62 -9.90 4.14 15.99
N ILE A 63 -9.13 3.53 15.08
CA ILE A 63 -8.13 4.25 14.28
C ILE A 63 -8.80 4.74 12.98
N PRO A 64 -8.74 6.04 12.66
CA PRO A 64 -9.24 6.54 11.38
C PRO A 64 -8.54 5.88 10.21
N ILE A 65 -9.28 5.55 9.16
CA ILE A 65 -8.78 4.96 7.91
C ILE A 65 -7.74 5.86 7.21
N THR A 66 -7.71 7.15 7.58
CA THR A 66 -6.70 8.11 7.11
C THR A 66 -5.29 7.77 7.61
N ILE A 67 -5.15 7.11 8.76
CA ILE A 67 -3.85 6.70 9.32
C ILE A 67 -3.21 5.58 8.48
N PRO A 68 -3.90 4.46 8.17
CA PRO A 68 -3.39 3.47 7.21
C PRO A 68 -3.04 4.09 5.85
N GLY A 69 -3.89 4.97 5.32
CA GLY A 69 -3.63 5.67 4.05
C GLY A 69 -2.37 6.54 4.10
N LEU A 70 -2.14 7.23 5.22
CA LEU A 70 -0.91 8.01 5.44
C LEU A 70 0.32 7.11 5.55
N ALA A 71 0.24 6.08 6.39
CA ALA A 71 1.33 5.11 6.58
C ALA A 71 1.72 4.46 5.25
N TRP A 72 0.72 4.09 4.47
CA TRP A 72 0.88 3.60 3.11
C TRP A 72 1.67 4.58 2.22
N CYS A 73 1.27 5.85 2.17
CA CYS A 73 1.96 6.86 1.35
C CYS A 73 3.41 7.06 1.78
N VAL A 74 3.68 7.05 3.09
CA VAL A 74 5.04 7.17 3.65
C VAL A 74 5.90 5.97 3.24
N VAL A 75 5.37 4.76 3.33
CA VAL A 75 6.09 3.55 2.92
C VAL A 75 6.33 3.55 1.42
N SER A 76 5.35 3.94 0.60
CA SER A 76 5.52 4.11 -0.86
C SER A 76 6.59 5.15 -1.20
N ALA A 77 6.67 6.26 -0.47
CA ALA A 77 7.73 7.25 -0.65
C ALA A 77 9.11 6.67 -0.29
N ALA A 78 9.20 5.92 0.81
CA ALA A 78 10.44 5.26 1.23
C ALA A 78 10.91 4.22 0.19
N LEU A 79 9.99 3.41 -0.35
CA LEU A 79 10.25 2.47 -1.43
C LEU A 79 10.74 3.17 -2.71
N ALA A 80 10.11 4.27 -3.10
CA ALA A 80 10.54 5.06 -4.26
C ALA A 80 11.96 5.62 -4.08
N ILE A 81 12.29 6.13 -2.88
CA ILE A 81 13.65 6.62 -2.54
C ILE A 81 14.66 5.46 -2.52
N ALA A 82 14.29 4.33 -1.92
CA ALA A 82 15.12 3.13 -1.90
C ALA A 82 15.43 2.66 -3.33
N GLY A 83 14.45 2.68 -4.21
CA GLY A 83 14.62 2.36 -5.62
C GLY A 83 15.54 3.32 -6.38
N LEU A 84 15.62 4.60 -5.97
CA LEU A 84 16.53 5.60 -6.55
C LEU A 84 17.97 5.45 -6.04
N ARG A 85 18.12 5.00 -4.79
CA ARG A 85 19.40 4.92 -4.06
C ARG A 85 20.09 3.57 -4.18
N LEU A 86 19.32 2.47 -4.14
CA LEU A 86 19.85 1.11 -4.26
C LEU A 86 19.83 0.70 -5.74
N LEU A 87 20.95 0.16 -6.21
CA LEU A 87 21.09 -0.29 -7.59
C LEU A 87 20.01 -1.33 -7.97
N PRO A 88 19.65 -1.41 -9.27
CA PRO A 88 18.62 -2.27 -9.88
C PRO A 88 18.43 -3.73 -9.44
N GLU A 89 19.34 -4.32 -8.67
CA GLU A 89 19.55 -5.76 -8.57
C GLU A 89 18.87 -6.46 -7.38
N HIS A 90 18.31 -5.72 -6.42
CA HIS A 90 17.58 -6.37 -5.33
C HIS A 90 16.16 -6.74 -5.74
N TYR A 91 16.03 -7.95 -6.30
CA TYR A 91 14.76 -8.61 -6.61
C TYR A 91 13.73 -8.46 -5.47
N TRP A 92 14.17 -8.68 -4.23
CA TRP A 92 13.36 -8.56 -3.01
C TRP A 92 12.68 -7.20 -2.84
N VAL A 93 13.33 -6.10 -3.23
CA VAL A 93 12.75 -4.75 -3.12
C VAL A 93 11.58 -4.58 -4.10
N ARG A 94 11.68 -5.17 -5.30
CA ARG A 94 10.60 -5.11 -6.31
C ARG A 94 9.39 -5.94 -5.91
N VAL A 95 9.62 -7.13 -5.34
CA VAL A 95 8.53 -7.97 -4.82
C VAL A 95 7.84 -7.27 -3.66
N ALA A 96 8.62 -6.72 -2.73
CA ALA A 96 8.07 -5.97 -1.60
C ALA A 96 7.28 -4.74 -2.07
N GLU A 97 7.77 -3.99 -3.06
CA GLU A 97 7.07 -2.84 -3.64
C GLU A 97 5.73 -3.24 -4.29
N PHE A 98 5.71 -4.33 -5.07
CA PHE A 98 4.49 -4.82 -5.68
C PHE A 98 3.49 -5.37 -4.65
N ALA A 99 3.96 -6.21 -3.73
CA ALA A 99 3.14 -6.77 -2.67
C ALA A 99 2.58 -5.67 -1.77
N TRP A 100 3.38 -4.62 -1.53
CA TRP A 100 2.91 -3.38 -0.93
C TRP A 100 1.79 -2.87 -1.81
N PHE A 101 2.02 -2.34 -3.02
CA PHE A 101 1.00 -1.72 -3.90
C PHE A 101 -0.30 -2.51 -4.08
N LEU A 102 -0.22 -3.84 -4.10
CA LEU A 102 -1.37 -4.72 -4.13
C LEU A 102 -2.29 -4.56 -2.91
N LEU A 103 -1.75 -4.48 -1.69
CA LEU A 103 -2.53 -4.23 -0.46
C LEU A 103 -3.30 -2.91 -0.53
N GLY A 104 -2.72 -1.90 -1.17
CA GLY A 104 -3.32 -0.59 -1.36
C GLY A 104 -4.49 -0.65 -2.32
N ILE A 105 -4.36 -1.40 -3.42
CA ILE A 105 -5.47 -1.66 -4.33
C ILE A 105 -6.61 -2.42 -3.64
N PHE A 106 -6.31 -3.45 -2.85
CA PHE A 106 -7.32 -4.15 -2.06
C PHE A 106 -8.03 -3.20 -1.11
N SER A 107 -7.28 -2.33 -0.43
CA SER A 107 -7.83 -1.32 0.48
C SER A 107 -8.71 -0.30 -0.26
N ALA A 108 -8.28 0.18 -1.43
CA ALA A 108 -9.05 1.10 -2.26
C ALA A 108 -10.35 0.48 -2.76
N LEU A 109 -10.31 -0.78 -3.24
CA LEU A 109 -11.50 -1.49 -3.68
C LEU A 109 -12.50 -1.71 -2.54
N TYR A 110 -12.01 -2.07 -1.35
CA TYR A 110 -12.85 -2.20 -0.15
C TYR A 110 -13.55 -0.88 0.18
N LEU A 111 -12.83 0.24 0.20
CA LEU A 111 -13.40 1.55 0.51
C LEU A 111 -14.40 2.02 -0.55
N VAL A 112 -14.11 1.83 -1.84
CA VAL A 112 -15.07 2.12 -2.91
C VAL A 112 -16.34 1.28 -2.77
N TYR A 113 -16.22 0.00 -2.42
CA TYR A 113 -17.36 -0.84 -2.14
C TYR A 113 -18.19 -0.29 -0.98
N VAL A 114 -17.55 0.12 0.11
CA VAL A 114 -18.22 0.74 1.26
C VAL A 114 -18.95 2.02 0.86
N GLU A 115 -18.28 2.93 0.15
CA GLU A 115 -18.86 4.21 -0.32
C GLU A 115 -20.09 4.00 -1.21
N LEU A 116 -20.01 3.10 -2.18
CA LEU A 116 -21.08 2.87 -3.16
C LEU A 116 -22.23 2.02 -2.61
N VAL A 117 -21.93 0.95 -1.88
CA VAL A 117 -22.93 -0.07 -1.50
C VAL A 117 -23.49 0.16 -0.10
N LEU A 118 -22.66 0.59 0.85
CA LEU A 118 -23.11 0.78 2.25
C LEU A 118 -23.54 2.22 2.51
N LEU A 119 -22.80 3.20 2.00
CA LEU A 119 -23.13 4.61 2.23
C LEU A 119 -24.01 5.18 1.12
N HIS A 120 -23.91 4.69 -0.12
CA HIS A 120 -24.50 5.34 -1.30
C HIS A 120 -24.04 6.80 -1.46
N SER A 121 -22.79 7.08 -1.10
CA SER A 121 -22.18 8.42 -1.20
C SER A 121 -20.69 8.27 -1.49
N LEU A 122 -20.18 9.11 -2.38
CA LEU A 122 -18.77 9.14 -2.77
C LEU A 122 -18.04 10.29 -2.10
N CYS A 123 -16.82 10.01 -1.64
CA CYS A 123 -15.90 11.05 -1.19
C CYS A 123 -14.91 11.37 -2.31
N ALA A 124 -14.91 12.62 -2.79
CA ALA A 124 -13.99 13.07 -3.84
C ALA A 124 -12.52 12.95 -3.41
N TRP A 125 -12.22 13.21 -2.14
CA TRP A 125 -10.87 13.10 -1.59
C TRP A 125 -10.39 11.64 -1.46
N CYS A 126 -11.25 10.74 -0.98
CA CYS A 126 -10.94 9.31 -0.93
C CYS A 126 -10.75 8.75 -2.34
N THR A 127 -11.64 9.12 -3.28
CA THR A 127 -11.53 8.73 -4.69
C THR A 127 -10.22 9.22 -5.31
N ALA A 128 -9.79 10.45 -5.02
CA ALA A 128 -8.49 10.96 -5.47
C ALA A 128 -7.33 10.08 -4.96
N LEU A 129 -7.37 9.67 -3.70
CA LEU A 129 -6.38 8.75 -3.14
C LEU A 129 -6.43 7.37 -3.82
N HIS A 130 -7.62 6.83 -4.09
CA HIS A 130 -7.80 5.57 -4.81
C HIS A 130 -7.19 5.63 -6.22
N VAL A 131 -7.39 6.73 -6.93
CA VAL A 131 -6.79 6.96 -8.26
C VAL A 131 -5.27 7.01 -8.18
N ILE A 132 -4.70 7.69 -7.17
CA ILE A 132 -3.25 7.74 -6.95
C ILE A 132 -2.69 6.32 -6.73
N ILE A 133 -3.31 5.54 -5.85
CA ILE A 133 -2.92 4.15 -5.58
C ILE A 133 -2.98 3.31 -6.86
N LEU A 134 -4.03 3.48 -7.66
CA LEU A 134 -4.20 2.75 -8.92
C LEU A 134 -3.11 3.11 -9.93
N ILE A 135 -2.75 4.39 -10.07
CA ILE A 135 -1.66 4.81 -10.95
C ILE A 135 -0.33 4.22 -10.47
N MET A 136 -0.03 4.30 -9.17
CA MET A 136 1.19 3.70 -8.60
C MET A 136 1.27 2.20 -8.87
N PHE A 137 0.16 1.48 -8.69
CA PHE A 137 0.08 0.05 -8.96
C PHE A 137 0.29 -0.27 -10.45
N LEU A 138 -0.28 0.51 -11.37
CA LEU A 138 -0.05 0.35 -12.80
C LEU A 138 1.41 0.58 -13.18
N VAL A 139 2.06 1.60 -12.60
CA VAL A 139 3.50 1.84 -12.79
C VAL A 139 4.31 0.64 -12.29
N ALA A 140 4.01 0.12 -11.10
CA ALA A 140 4.67 -1.06 -10.56
C ALA A 140 4.45 -2.32 -11.42
N LEU A 141 3.24 -2.54 -11.93
CA LEU A 141 2.90 -3.64 -12.82
C LEU A 141 3.68 -3.61 -14.14
N VAL A 142 3.79 -2.44 -14.78
CA VAL A 142 4.56 -2.28 -16.02
C VAL A 142 6.06 -2.53 -15.79
N HIS A 143 6.51 -2.33 -14.54
CA HIS A 143 7.90 -2.48 -14.12
C HIS A 143 8.25 -3.87 -13.60
N LEU A 144 7.26 -4.73 -13.41
CA LEU A 144 7.43 -6.14 -13.10
C LEU A 144 7.82 -6.89 -14.38
N PRO A 145 9.07 -7.38 -14.51
CA PRO A 145 9.33 -8.44 -15.46
C PRO A 145 8.44 -9.63 -15.05
N ARG A 146 7.84 -10.33 -16.02
CA ARG A 146 7.06 -11.55 -15.76
C ARG A 146 7.89 -12.48 -14.86
N GLN A 147 7.52 -12.55 -13.59
CA GLN A 147 8.01 -13.58 -12.69
C GLN A 147 6.86 -14.54 -12.52
N GLU A 148 7.09 -15.76 -13.01
CA GLU A 148 6.21 -16.87 -12.68
C GLU A 148 6.17 -16.94 -11.15
N PRO A 149 4.96 -16.96 -10.55
CA PRO A 149 4.82 -17.01 -9.11
C PRO A 149 5.50 -18.29 -8.63
N GLU A 150 6.56 -18.17 -7.82
CA GLU A 150 7.17 -19.32 -7.15
C GLU A 150 6.13 -19.83 -6.13
N PRO A 151 5.51 -21.00 -6.34
CA PRO A 151 4.47 -21.49 -5.48
C PRO A 151 5.10 -22.50 -4.53
N GLU A 152 5.60 -22.09 -3.37
CA GLU A 152 5.86 -23.09 -2.33
C GLU A 152 5.85 -22.46 -0.95
N LEU A 153 4.67 -22.46 -0.33
CA LEU A 153 4.57 -22.44 1.11
C LEU A 153 4.39 -23.89 1.56
N ASP A 154 5.48 -24.66 1.55
CA ASP A 154 5.49 -26.01 2.10
C ASP A 154 5.65 -25.94 3.62
N PHE A 155 4.51 -25.84 4.31
CA PHE A 155 4.39 -26.05 5.75
C PHE A 155 4.22 -27.55 6.03
N ALA A 156 5.22 -28.37 5.73
CA ALA A 156 5.23 -29.77 6.16
C ALA A 156 6.64 -30.32 6.32
N ASP A 157 7.40 -29.80 7.30
CA ASP A 157 8.51 -30.55 7.92
C ASP A 157 8.85 -29.95 9.30
N GLU A 158 7.85 -29.90 10.19
CA GLU A 158 8.09 -29.77 11.62
C GLU A 158 8.00 -31.15 12.29
N GLU A 159 9.08 -31.94 12.23
CA GLU A 159 9.29 -33.05 13.18
C GLU A 159 10.78 -33.31 13.45
N ALA A 160 11.33 -32.55 14.41
CA ALA A 160 12.24 -32.94 15.50
C ALA A 160 13.63 -33.63 15.24
N PRO A 161 14.60 -33.51 16.18
CA PRO A 161 16.04 -33.44 15.87
C PRO A 161 16.87 -34.74 15.96
N ARG A 162 17.99 -34.65 15.22
CA ARG A 162 19.19 -35.50 15.08
C ARG A 162 19.76 -36.13 16.39
N VAL A 163 19.96 -37.45 16.42
CA VAL A 163 20.95 -38.12 17.30
C VAL A 163 21.83 -39.08 16.48
N THR A 164 22.93 -38.55 15.94
CA THR A 164 24.01 -39.37 15.37
C THR A 164 25.05 -39.64 16.45
N LYS A 165 25.19 -40.90 16.88
CA LYS A 165 26.30 -41.33 17.73
C LYS A 165 27.61 -41.22 16.93
N SER A 166 28.52 -40.42 17.48
CA SER A 166 29.92 -40.26 17.10
C SER A 166 30.64 -41.61 16.95
N THR A 167 30.96 -42.02 15.73
CA THR A 167 32.03 -42.99 15.47
C THR A 167 33.34 -42.23 15.28
N ARG A 168 34.12 -42.19 16.36
CA ARG A 168 35.49 -41.69 16.39
C ARG A 168 36.38 -42.68 15.65
N ASN A 169 36.92 -42.23 14.52
CA ASN A 169 38.00 -42.89 13.78
C ASN A 169 39.28 -42.88 14.64
N ALA A 170 39.82 -44.06 14.94
CA ALA A 170 41.18 -44.22 15.45
C ALA A 170 41.95 -45.11 14.48
N ARG A 171 42.76 -44.45 13.68
CA ARG A 171 43.81 -45.02 12.85
C ARG A 171 45.05 -45.16 13.74
N THR A 172 45.42 -46.40 14.09
CA THR A 172 46.79 -46.86 14.41
C THR A 172 46.80 -48.38 14.29
#